data_AF-A0A7J0E7C9-F1
#
_entry.id   AF-A0A7J0E7C9-F1
#
_cell.length_a   1.000
_cell.length_b   1.000
_cell.length_c   1.000
_cell.angle_alpha   90.00
_cell.angle_beta   90.00
_cell.angle_gamma   90.00
#
_symmetry.space_group_name_H-M   'P 1'
#
loop_
_entity.id
_entity.type
_entity.pdbx_description
1 polymer ?
#
loop_
_entity_poly.entity_id
_entity_poly.type
_entity_poly.pdbx_seq_one_letter_code
_entity_poly.pdbx_strand_id
1 'polypeptide(L)'
;MALSASDLPAMYALLGNSLSGDESQRKPAEAALAQSETRSGFCSCLMEVITAKDLAPQVDVRLLASVYFKNSISRYWRSRRDSS
;
A
#
# COMPACT_ATOMS: atom_id res chain seq x y z
N MET A 1 15.53 -0.10 3.09
CA MET A 1 15.35 1.22 2.45
C MET A 1 13.92 1.70 2.73
N ALA A 2 13.76 2.83 3.43
CA ALA A 2 12.43 3.34 3.77
C ALA A 2 11.68 3.79 2.49
N LEU A 3 10.37 3.53 2.42
CA LEU A 3 9.51 4.14 1.40
C LEU A 3 9.34 5.62 1.74
N SER A 4 9.41 6.46 0.71
CA SER A 4 9.35 7.92 0.83
C SER A 4 8.22 8.49 -0.03
N ALA A 5 7.88 9.77 0.15
CA ALA A 5 6.83 10.44 -0.61
C ALA A 5 7.05 10.37 -2.14
N SER A 6 8.29 10.23 -2.59
CA SER A 6 8.64 10.02 -4.01
C SER A 6 8.10 8.70 -4.59
N ASP A 7 7.81 7.72 -3.73
CA ASP A 7 7.28 6.41 -4.12
C ASP A 7 5.73 6.40 -4.20
N LEU A 8 5.07 7.50 -3.84
CA LEU A 8 3.60 7.61 -3.87
C LEU A 8 2.99 7.32 -5.25
N PRO A 9 3.49 7.89 -6.36
CA PRO A 9 2.91 7.62 -7.68
C PRO A 9 3.07 6.15 -8.09
N ALA A 10 4.19 5.52 -7.71
CA ALA A 10 4.43 4.11 -7.95
C ALA A 10 3.51 3.23 -7.11
N MET A 11 3.33 3.54 -5.82
CA MET A 11 2.41 2.83 -4.93
C MET A 11 0.97 2.91 -5.43
N TYR A 12 0.57 4.08 -5.91
CA TYR A 12 -0.74 4.28 -6.52
C TYR A 12 -0.93 3.45 -7.77
N ALA A 13 0.05 3.43 -8.69
CA ALA A 13 0.01 2.59 -9.87
C ALA A 13 -0.07 1.10 -9.51
N LEU A 14 0.64 0.64 -8.47
CA LEU A 14 0.56 -0.74 -7.98
C LEU A 14 -0.84 -1.07 -7.44
N LEU A 15 -1.43 -0.18 -6.62
CA LEU A 15 -2.79 -0.37 -6.12
C LEU A 15 -3.82 -0.38 -7.27
N GLY A 16 -3.70 0.53 -8.24
CA GLY A 16 -4.55 0.56 -9.42
C GLY A 16 -4.42 -0.72 -10.26
N ASN A 17 -3.19 -1.18 -10.51
CA ASN A 17 -2.94 -2.41 -11.27
C ASN A 17 -3.42 -3.67 -10.54
N SER A 18 -3.42 -3.68 -9.21
CA SER A 18 -3.96 -4.79 -8.42
C SER A 18 -5.50 -4.90 -8.50
N LEU A 19 -6.18 -3.80 -8.84
CA LEU A 19 -7.62 -3.78 -9.10
C LEU A 19 -7.96 -4.13 -10.55
N SER A 20 -6.96 -4.24 -11.43
CA SER A 20 -7.17 -4.59 -12.83
C SER A 20 -7.67 -6.04 -12.96
N GLY A 21 -8.60 -6.25 -13.89
CA GLY A 21 -9.09 -7.59 -14.23
C GLY A 21 -8.06 -8.45 -14.98
N ASP A 22 -6.98 -7.84 -15.46
CA ASP A 22 -5.90 -8.54 -16.14
C ASP A 22 -4.93 -9.18 -15.13
N GLU A 23 -4.92 -10.51 -15.10
CA GLU A 23 -4.08 -11.29 -14.20
C GLU A 23 -2.57 -11.07 -14.43
N SER A 24 -2.18 -10.69 -15.65
CA SER A 24 -0.78 -10.38 -16.01
C SER A 24 -0.29 -9.10 -15.35
N GLN A 25 -1.20 -8.17 -15.03
CA GLN A 25 -0.89 -6.91 -14.33
C GLN A 25 -1.14 -7.02 -12.83
N ARG A 26 -2.17 -7.77 -12.43
CA ARG A 26 -2.54 -7.95 -11.03
C ARG A 26 -1.48 -8.72 -10.23
N LYS A 27 -1.03 -9.88 -10.72
CA LYS A 27 -0.04 -10.72 -10.02
C LYS A 27 1.26 -9.99 -9.67
N PRO A 28 1.93 -9.29 -10.62
CA PRO A 28 3.15 -8.57 -10.28
C PRO A 28 2.89 -7.38 -9.36
N ALA A 29 1.73 -6.72 -9.47
CA ALA A 29 1.36 -5.63 -8.58
C ALA A 29 1.15 -6.10 -7.14
N GLU A 30 0.41 -7.19 -6.93
CA GLU A 30 0.21 -7.80 -5.62
C GLU A 30 1.53 -8.30 -5.00
N ALA A 31 2.41 -8.91 -5.81
CA ALA A 31 3.72 -9.36 -5.35
C ALA A 31 4.62 -8.19 -4.92
N ALA A 32 4.61 -7.09 -5.67
CA ALA A 32 5.36 -5.88 -5.32
C ALA A 32 4.79 -5.20 -4.06
N LEU A 33 3.47 -5.21 -3.88
CA LEU A 33 2.81 -4.72 -2.66
C LEU A 33 3.20 -5.57 -1.45
N ALA A 34 3.17 -6.90 -1.56
CA ALA A 34 3.56 -7.81 -0.48
C ALA A 34 5.03 -7.61 -0.04
N GLN A 35 5.95 -7.37 -0.99
CA GLN A 35 7.33 -7.04 -0.67
C GLN A 35 7.45 -5.67 0.02
N SER A 36 6.60 -4.73 -0.35
CA SER A 36 6.57 -3.38 0.22
C SER A 36 5.98 -3.33 1.64
N GLU A 37 5.11 -4.28 2.02
CA GLU A 37 4.49 -4.36 3.36
C GLU A 37 5.52 -4.41 4.49
N THR A 38 6.67 -5.05 4.26
CA THR A 38 7.72 -5.23 5.28
C THR A 38 8.65 -4.02 5.42
N ARG A 39 8.57 -3.05 4.51
CA ARG A 39 9.45 -1.87 4.49
C ARG A 39 8.96 -0.79 5.46
N SER A 40 9.90 -0.11 6.11
CA SER A 40 9.58 1.09 6.89
C SER A 40 9.03 2.19 5.98
N GLY A 41 7.99 2.91 6.42
CA GLY A 41 7.33 3.96 5.63
C GLY A 41 6.11 3.49 4.82
N PHE A 42 5.87 2.18 4.68
CA PHE A 42 4.72 1.65 3.94
C PHE A 42 3.38 2.17 4.47
N CYS A 43 3.15 2.13 5.78
CA CYS A 43 1.93 2.63 6.40
C CYS A 43 1.74 4.14 6.20
N SER A 44 2.84 4.92 6.20
CA SER A 44 2.80 6.36 5.94
C SER A 44 2.39 6.66 4.49
N CYS A 45 2.97 5.93 3.52
CA CYS A 45 2.58 6.05 2.11
C CYS A 45 1.11 5.67 1.90
N LEU A 46 0.60 4.62 2.55
CA LEU A 46 -0.82 4.26 2.47
C LEU A 46 -1.72 5.35 3.05
N MET A 47 -1.32 5.97 4.17
CA MET A 47 -2.08 7.06 4.78
C MET A 47 -2.14 8.30 3.87
N GLU A 48 -1.04 8.62 3.19
CA GLU A 48 -0.99 9.69 2.19
C GLU A 48 -1.93 9.38 1.00
N VAL A 49 -1.97 8.14 0.50
CA VAL A 49 -2.91 7.72 -0.55
C VAL A 49 -4.37 7.83 -0.10
N ILE A 50 -4.67 7.43 1.14
CA ILE A 50 -6.03 7.50 1.70
C ILE A 50 -6.49 8.95 1.85
N THR A 51 -5.59 9.83 2.31
CA THR A 51 -5.89 11.25 2.58
C THR A 51 -5.79 12.15 1.35
N ALA A 52 -5.25 11.64 0.23
CA ALA A 52 -5.17 12.37 -1.03
C ALA A 52 -6.57 12.75 -1.55
N LYS A 53 -6.87 14.06 -1.50
CA LYS A 53 -8.16 14.62 -1.90
C LYS A 53 -8.35 14.68 -3.42
N ASP A 54 -7.25 14.82 -4.16
CA ASP A 54 -7.25 14.84 -5.64
C ASP A 54 -7.62 13.49 -6.27
N LEU A 55 -7.57 12.40 -5.49
CA LEU A 55 -7.96 11.05 -5.92
C LEU A 55 -9.46 10.79 -5.72
N ALA A 56 -10.27 11.85 -5.62
CA ALA A 56 -11.74 11.78 -5.49
C ALA A 56 -12.44 10.72 -6.37
N PRO A 57 -12.08 10.53 -7.67
CA PRO A 57 -12.74 9.53 -8.51
C PRO A 57 -12.25 8.08 -8.29
N GLN A 58 -11.13 7.85 -7.58
CA GLN A 58 -10.58 6.51 -7.36
C GLN A 58 -10.87 6.01 -5.94
N VAL A 59 -12.17 5.85 -5.66
CA VAL A 59 -12.66 5.35 -4.37
C VAL A 59 -12.12 3.95 -4.10
N ASP A 60 -12.06 3.08 -5.11
CA ASP A 60 -11.60 1.69 -4.97
C ASP A 60 -10.13 1.59 -4.56
N VAL A 61 -9.28 2.46 -5.10
CA VAL A 61 -7.85 2.52 -4.74
C VAL A 61 -7.67 2.95 -3.27
N ARG A 62 -8.45 3.94 -2.81
CA ARG A 62 -8.42 4.38 -1.41
C ARG A 62 -8.99 3.35 -0.45
N LEU A 63 -10.04 2.64 -0.85
CA LEU A 63 -10.58 1.51 -0.10
C LEU A 63 -9.54 0.41 0.03
N LEU A 64 -8.88 0.04 -1.07
CA LEU A 64 -7.84 -0.99 -1.07
C LEU A 64 -6.64 -0.58 -0.21
N ALA A 65 -6.18 0.67 -0.32
CA ALA A 65 -5.13 1.23 0.53
C ALA A 65 -5.50 1.11 2.02
N SER A 66 -6.77 1.37 2.38
CA SER A 66 -7.28 1.24 3.74
C SER A 66 -7.28 -0.22 4.23
N VAL A 67 -7.59 -1.17 3.36
CA VAL A 67 -7.52 -2.61 3.67
C VAL A 67 -6.07 -3.02 3.95
N TYR A 68 -5.12 -2.63 3.09
CA TYR A 68 -3.69 -2.89 3.31
C TYR A 68 -3.19 -2.25 4.61
N PHE A 69 -3.62 -1.02 4.90
CA PHE A 69 -3.24 -0.31 6.13
C PHE A 69 -3.77 -1.00 7.38
N LYS A 70 -5.04 -1.44 7.38
CA LYS A 70 -5.61 -2.23 8.48
C LYS A 70 -4.83 -3.53 8.69
N ASN A 71 -4.51 -4.21 7.59
CA ASN A 71 -3.80 -5.50 7.62
C ASN A 71 -2.38 -5.34 8.13
N SER A 72 -1.67 -4.29 7.72
CA SER A 72 -0.29 -4.02 8.18
C SER A 72 -0.24 -3.70 9.67
N ILE A 73 -1.22 -2.95 10.20
CA ILE A 73 -1.34 -2.71 11.65
C ILE A 73 -1.58 -4.03 12.38
N SER A 74 -2.54 -4.85 11.93
CA SER A 74 -2.86 -6.13 12.55
C SER A 74 -1.63 -7.07 12.61
N ARG A 75 -0.85 -7.13 11.52
CA ARG A 75 0.31 -8.03 11.39
C ARG A 75 1.58 -7.53 12.07
N TYR A 76 1.92 -6.24 11.92
CA TYR A 76 3.26 -5.75 12.23
C TYR A 76 3.32 -4.77 13.41
N TRP A 77 2.20 -4.22 13.88
CA TRP A 77 2.19 -3.22 14.95
C TRP A 77 2.62 -3.77 16.32
N ARG A 78 2.24 -5.01 16.64
CA ARG A 78 2.61 -5.66 17.92
C ARG A 78 3.94 -6.43 17.85
N SER A 79 4.24 -7.05 16.71
CA SER A 79 5.47 -7.85 16.54
C SER A 79 6.75 -7.01 16.62
N ARG A 80 6.67 -5.71 16.25
CA ARG A 80 7.82 -4.79 16.31
C ARG A 80 8.25 -4.40 17.74
N ARG A 81 7.52 -4.83 18.78
CA ARG A 81 7.87 -4.55 20.19
C ARG A 81 8.77 -5.61 20.84
N ASP A 82 8.86 -6.82 20.26
CA ASP A 82 9.59 -7.95 20.86
C ASP A 82 10.93 -8.27 20.18
N SER A 83 11.38 -7.45 19.23
CA SER A 83 12.74 -7.54 18.68
C SER A 83 13.65 -6.60 19.47
N SER A 84 14.12 -7.08 20.63
CA SER A 84 15.27 -6.51 21.36
C SER A 84 16.58 -6.92 20.71
#